data_AF-A0A1W1UPJ9-F1
#
_entry.id   AF-A0A1W1UPJ9-F1
#
_cell.length_a   1.000
_cell.length_b   1.000
_cell.length_c   1.000
_cell.angle_alpha   90.00
_cell.angle_beta   90.00
_cell.angle_gamma   90.00
#
_symmetry.space_group_name_H-M   'P 1'
#
loop_
_entity.id
_entity.type
_entity.pdbx_description
1 polymer ?
#
loop_
_entity_poly.entity_id
_entity_poly.type
_entity_poly.pdbx_seq_one_letter_code
_entity_poly.pdbx_strand_id
1 'polypeptide(L)'
;MNNYLDNLKEKKNLMLEFLSLTEKQHEIITEQDYDQLFTVLNEKQSIMERVNILDLEFQKYTLPKDDITKQLFQEIKALVEKAMHIDDKNIEHLQTNRDEIAAKIKQAHKNKQTHFEYQGKNKSIEGILVDKKK
;
A
#
# COMPACT_ATOMS: atom_id res chain seq x y z
N MET A 1 28.33 23.35 -18.69
CA MET A 1 27.71 22.30 -19.53
C MET A 1 26.30 22.04 -19.00
N ASN A 2 25.37 21.61 -19.85
CA ASN A 2 23.90 21.71 -19.69
C ASN A 2 23.31 21.02 -18.44
N ASN A 3 23.40 21.70 -17.30
CA ASN A 3 22.85 21.27 -16.00
C ASN A 3 21.35 20.90 -16.09
N TYR A 4 20.58 21.59 -16.94
CA TYR A 4 19.15 21.29 -17.13
C TYR A 4 18.90 19.90 -17.75
N LEU A 5 19.61 19.55 -18.82
CA LEU A 5 19.37 18.29 -19.53
C LEU A 5 19.82 17.11 -18.67
N ASP A 6 20.92 17.27 -17.94
CA ASP A 6 21.44 16.24 -17.03
C ASP A 6 20.49 16.04 -15.84
N ASN A 7 19.97 17.12 -15.23
CA ASN A 7 18.93 17.04 -14.21
C ASN A 7 17.65 16.37 -14.74
N LEU A 8 17.26 16.62 -16.00
CA LEU A 8 16.07 16.01 -16.58
C LEU A 8 16.25 14.50 -16.80
N LYS A 9 17.44 14.07 -17.21
CA LYS A 9 17.79 12.64 -17.28
C LYS A 9 17.80 12.00 -15.91
N GLU A 10 18.32 12.68 -14.89
CA GLU A 10 18.26 12.20 -13.51
C GLU A 10 16.81 12.04 -13.04
N LYS A 11 15.95 13.04 -13.28
CA LYS A 11 14.52 12.93 -12.97
C LYS A 11 13.88 11.74 -13.66
N LYS A 12 14.23 11.46 -14.93
CA LYS A 12 13.75 10.25 -15.63
C LYS A 12 14.20 8.97 -14.93
N ASN A 13 15.46 8.87 -14.53
CA ASN A 13 15.98 7.69 -13.82
C ASN A 13 15.26 7.48 -12.48
N LEU A 14 15.02 8.55 -11.73
CA LEU A 14 14.23 8.51 -10.51
C LEU A 14 12.80 8.00 -10.76
N MET A 15 12.16 8.40 -11.85
CA MET A 15 10.83 7.90 -12.21
C MET A 15 10.83 6.44 -12.67
N LEU A 16 11.92 5.96 -13.28
CA LEU A 16 12.10 4.53 -13.58
C LEU A 16 12.22 3.71 -12.29
N GLU A 17 13.05 4.18 -11.34
CA GLU A 17 13.19 3.56 -10.02
C GLU A 17 11.84 3.57 -9.27
N PHE A 18 11.12 4.69 -9.28
CA PHE A 18 9.80 4.80 -8.66
C PHE A 18 8.79 3.82 -9.25
N LEU A 19 8.76 3.68 -10.59
CA LEU A 19 7.90 2.71 -11.26
C LEU A 19 8.25 1.27 -10.84
N SER A 20 9.55 0.93 -10.82
CA SER A 20 10.01 -0.40 -10.39
C SER A 20 9.60 -0.70 -8.93
N LEU A 21 9.71 0.28 -8.03
CA LEU A 21 9.23 0.13 -6.65
C LEU A 21 7.72 0.00 -6.58
N THR A 22 6.98 0.64 -7.49
CA THR A 22 5.52 0.54 -7.55
C THR A 22 5.05 -0.83 -8.03
N GLU A 23 5.78 -1.42 -8.99
CA GLU A 23 5.60 -2.82 -9.40
C GLU A 23 5.91 -3.78 -8.25
N LYS A 24 7.04 -3.59 -7.55
CA LYS A 24 7.37 -4.37 -6.35
C LYS A 24 6.34 -4.23 -5.24
N GLN A 25 5.82 -3.02 -5.01
CA GLN A 25 4.74 -2.77 -4.07
C GLN A 25 3.49 -3.60 -4.43
N HIS A 26 3.16 -3.70 -5.72
CA HIS A 26 2.04 -4.50 -6.19
C HIS A 26 2.21 -5.99 -5.87
N GLU A 27 3.42 -6.53 -6.11
CA GLU A 27 3.77 -7.92 -5.76
C GLU A 27 3.61 -8.16 -4.26
N ILE A 28 4.20 -7.29 -3.43
CA ILE A 28 4.12 -7.37 -1.96
C ILE A 28 2.67 -7.37 -1.46
N ILE A 29 1.83 -6.48 -1.99
CA ILE A 29 0.41 -6.42 -1.60
C ILE A 29 -0.33 -7.69 -2.05
N THR A 30 0.03 -8.24 -3.21
CA THR A 30 -0.55 -9.49 -3.73
C THR A 30 -0.18 -10.68 -2.87
N GLU A 31 1.07 -10.74 -2.43
CA GLU A 31 1.60 -11.80 -1.56
C GLU A 31 1.26 -11.61 -0.07
N GLN A 32 0.69 -10.45 0.28
CA GLN A 32 0.36 -10.06 1.66
C GLN A 32 1.59 -9.97 2.59
N ASP A 33 2.79 -9.74 2.05
CA ASP A 33 4.03 -9.55 2.81
C ASP A 33 4.18 -8.11 3.32
N TYR A 34 3.27 -7.70 4.20
CA TYR A 34 3.18 -6.32 4.67
C TYR A 34 4.39 -5.85 5.49
N ASP A 35 5.25 -6.76 5.95
CA ASP A 35 6.50 -6.42 6.63
C ASP A 35 7.46 -5.68 5.68
N GLN A 36 7.49 -6.07 4.40
CA GLN A 36 8.31 -5.42 3.37
C GLN A 36 7.67 -4.14 2.80
N LEU A 37 6.35 -3.98 2.96
CA LEU A 37 5.62 -2.84 2.38
C LEU A 37 6.13 -1.50 2.93
N PHE A 38 6.41 -1.44 4.24
CA PHE A 38 6.91 -0.21 4.86
C PHE A 38 8.26 0.24 4.27
N THR A 39 9.16 -0.71 4.01
CA THR A 39 10.46 -0.42 3.39
C THR A 39 10.29 0.18 2.00
N VAL A 40 9.47 -0.44 1.15
CA VAL A 40 9.22 0.05 -0.22
C VAL A 40 8.57 1.43 -0.22
N LEU A 41 7.65 1.70 0.70
CA LEU A 41 7.02 3.03 0.82
C LEU A 41 8.04 4.11 1.20
N ASN A 42 8.96 3.82 2.11
CA ASN A 42 10.01 4.78 2.49
C ASN A 42 10.99 5.04 1.34
N GLU A 43 11.34 4.01 0.57
CA GLU A 43 12.17 4.16 -0.63
C GLU A 43 11.48 5.03 -1.68
N LYS A 44 10.18 4.80 -1.94
CA LYS A 44 9.36 5.66 -2.83
C LYS A 44 9.33 7.11 -2.35
N GLN A 45 9.17 7.33 -1.04
CA GLN A 45 9.17 8.67 -0.45
C GLN A 45 10.52 9.39 -0.64
N SER A 46 11.64 8.70 -0.42
CA SER A 46 12.99 9.24 -0.65
C SER A 46 13.20 9.66 -2.11
N ILE A 47 12.71 8.85 -3.07
CA ILE A 47 12.73 9.21 -4.49
C ILE A 47 11.94 10.50 -4.74
N MET A 48 10.73 10.62 -4.19
CA MET A 48 9.91 11.82 -4.36
C MET A 48 10.56 13.07 -3.77
N GLU A 49 11.25 12.96 -2.64
CA GLU A 49 12.02 14.06 -2.06
C GLU A 49 13.14 14.53 -2.99
N ARG A 50 13.87 13.60 -3.61
CA ARG A 50 14.90 13.92 -4.62
C ARG A 50 14.30 14.58 -5.85
N VAL A 51 13.16 14.10 -6.33
CA VAL A 51 12.43 14.70 -7.46
C VAL A 51 11.98 16.13 -7.14
N ASN A 52 11.47 16.36 -5.94
CA ASN A 52 11.07 17.70 -5.50
C ASN A 52 12.26 18.67 -5.48
N ILE A 53 13.44 18.22 -5.06
CA ILE A 53 14.67 19.02 -5.12
C ILE A 53 15.01 19.37 -6.58
N LEU A 54 15.00 18.40 -7.49
CA LEU A 54 15.23 18.65 -8.91
C LEU A 54 14.20 19.63 -9.50
N ASP A 55 12.94 19.54 -9.08
CA ASP A 55 11.87 20.43 -9.53
C ASP A 55 12.07 21.88 -9.06
N LEU A 56 12.59 22.08 -7.84
CA LEU A 56 13.01 23.41 -7.38
C LEU A 56 14.21 23.93 -8.18
N GLU A 57 15.12 23.06 -8.60
CA GLU A 57 16.23 23.47 -9.48
C GLU A 57 15.74 23.86 -10.87
N PHE A 58 14.78 23.13 -11.44
CA PHE A 58 14.23 23.44 -12.76
C PHE A 58 13.60 24.84 -12.84
N GLN A 59 13.05 25.36 -11.75
CA GLN A 59 12.50 26.73 -11.69
C GLN A 59 13.55 27.81 -11.97
N LYS A 60 14.84 27.51 -11.80
CA LYS A 60 15.94 28.46 -12.05
C LYS A 60 16.32 28.55 -13.54
N TYR A 61 15.82 27.64 -14.38
CA TYR A 61 16.18 27.56 -15.79
C TYR A 61 15.04 28.07 -16.68
N THR A 62 15.40 28.68 -17.80
CA THR A 62 14.45 28.92 -18.87
C THR A 62 14.21 27.61 -19.61
N LEU A 63 12.94 27.25 -19.82
CA LEU A 63 12.56 25.99 -20.46
C LEU A 63 13.21 25.87 -21.86
N PRO A 64 14.10 24.88 -22.09
CA PRO A 64 14.64 24.62 -23.41
C PRO A 64 13.52 24.16 -24.35
N LYS A 65 13.54 24.64 -25.60
CA LYS A 65 12.54 24.28 -26.63
C LYS A 65 13.05 23.24 -27.63
N ASP A 66 14.16 22.56 -27.30
CA ASP A 66 14.70 21.50 -28.13
C ASP A 66 13.86 20.22 -28.05
N ASP A 67 13.93 19.40 -29.08
CA ASP A 67 13.10 18.20 -29.20
C ASP A 67 13.54 17.07 -28.25
N ILE A 68 14.82 17.04 -27.85
CA ILE A 68 15.34 16.05 -26.90
C ILE A 68 14.69 16.25 -25.53
N THR A 69 14.65 17.50 -25.06
CA THR A 69 13.99 17.88 -23.80
C THR A 69 12.50 17.53 -23.82
N LYS A 70 11.79 17.83 -24.92
CA LYS A 70 10.37 17.47 -25.06
C LYS A 70 10.15 15.96 -25.01
N GLN A 71 10.98 15.19 -25.70
CA GLN A 71 10.90 13.73 -25.69
C GLN A 71 11.09 13.18 -24.28
N LEU A 72 12.10 13.66 -23.53
CA LEU A 72 12.31 13.26 -22.14
C LEU A 72 11.13 13.58 -21.24
N PHE A 73 10.49 14.75 -21.41
CA PHE A 73 9.27 15.08 -20.68
C PHE A 73 8.11 14.12 -20.97
N GLN A 74 7.93 13.74 -22.24
CA GLN A 74 6.90 12.77 -22.62
C GLN A 74 7.17 11.39 -22.02
N GLU A 75 8.43 10.95 -22.04
CA GLU A 75 8.85 9.69 -21.42
C GLU A 75 8.62 9.70 -19.91
N ILE A 76 9.01 10.77 -19.22
CA ILE A 76 8.75 10.96 -17.77
C ILE A 76 7.24 10.91 -17.49
N LYS A 77 6.43 11.61 -18.27
CA LYS A 77 4.97 11.61 -18.12
C LYS A 77 4.39 10.21 -18.27
N ALA A 78 4.83 9.46 -19.28
CA ALA A 78 4.37 8.09 -19.49
C ALA A 78 4.77 7.15 -18.34
N LEU A 79 5.94 7.35 -17.72
CA LEU A 79 6.35 6.58 -16.53
C LEU A 79 5.45 6.88 -15.33
N VAL A 80 5.15 8.16 -15.09
CA VAL A 80 4.25 8.58 -14.00
C VAL A 80 2.85 8.01 -14.22
N GLU A 81 2.29 8.10 -15.43
CA GLU A 81 0.98 7.56 -15.75
C GLU A 81 0.90 6.04 -15.51
N LYS A 82 1.96 5.30 -15.87
CA LYS A 82 2.04 3.86 -15.59
C LYS A 82 2.08 3.57 -14.09
N ALA A 83 2.90 4.30 -13.34
CA ALA A 83 3.00 4.13 -11.90
C ALA A 83 1.66 4.42 -11.21
N MET A 84 0.97 5.50 -11.60
CA MET A 84 -0.37 5.84 -11.11
C MET A 84 -1.38 4.72 -11.38
N HIS A 85 -1.38 4.16 -12.59
CA HIS A 85 -2.30 3.06 -12.92
C HIS A 85 -2.08 1.81 -12.07
N ILE A 86 -0.83 1.51 -11.70
CA ILE A 86 -0.53 0.40 -10.79
C ILE A 86 -0.93 0.75 -9.36
N ASP A 87 -0.67 1.98 -8.91
CA ASP A 87 -1.05 2.42 -7.56
C ASP A 87 -2.59 2.44 -7.38
N ASP A 88 -3.37 2.77 -8.41
CA ASP A 88 -4.83 2.65 -8.36
C ASP A 88 -5.27 1.20 -8.10
N LYS A 89 -4.66 0.23 -8.78
CA LYS A 89 -4.91 -1.20 -8.55
C LYS A 89 -4.48 -1.64 -7.15
N ASN A 90 -3.35 -1.12 -6.67
CA ASN A 90 -2.86 -1.40 -5.32
C ASN A 90 -3.86 -0.92 -4.26
N ILE A 91 -4.43 0.28 -4.45
CA ILE A 91 -5.44 0.84 -3.57
C ILE A 91 -6.70 -0.04 -3.57
N GLU A 92 -7.20 -0.43 -4.74
CA GLU A 92 -8.37 -1.31 -4.87
C GLU A 92 -8.14 -2.67 -4.17
N HIS A 93 -6.96 -3.27 -4.36
CA HIS A 93 -6.62 -4.54 -3.74
C HIS A 93 -6.51 -4.43 -2.21
N LEU A 94 -5.89 -3.37 -1.70
CA LEU A 94 -5.82 -3.10 -0.26
C LEU A 94 -7.20 -2.86 0.36
N GLN A 95 -8.10 -2.16 -0.35
CA GLN A 95 -9.49 -1.96 0.10
C GLN A 95 -10.25 -3.29 0.21
N THR A 96 -10.12 -4.12 -0.82
CA THR A 96 -10.74 -5.46 -0.84
C THR A 96 -10.22 -6.32 0.32
N ASN A 97 -8.88 -6.37 0.50
CA ASN A 97 -8.26 -7.12 1.59
C ASN A 97 -8.72 -6.62 2.98
N ARG A 98 -8.85 -5.30 3.15
CA ARG A 98 -9.37 -4.70 4.38
C ARG A 98 -10.80 -5.15 4.68
N ASP A 99 -11.67 -5.16 3.67
CA ASP A 99 -13.08 -5.54 3.83
C ASP A 99 -13.22 -7.03 4.17
N GLU A 100 -12.40 -7.90 3.56
CA GLU A 100 -12.34 -9.32 3.90
C GLU A 100 -11.89 -9.55 5.34
N ILE A 101 -10.83 -8.86 5.78
CA ILE A 101 -10.34 -8.95 7.16
C ILE A 101 -11.43 -8.48 8.13
N ALA A 102 -12.12 -7.37 7.83
CA ALA A 102 -13.21 -6.87 8.65
C ALA A 102 -14.37 -7.87 8.73
N ALA A 103 -14.70 -8.55 7.63
CA ALA A 103 -15.71 -9.60 7.59
C ALA A 103 -15.30 -10.82 8.45
N LYS A 104 -14.04 -11.27 8.33
CA LYS A 104 -13.48 -12.37 9.14
C LYS A 104 -13.51 -12.04 10.64
N ILE A 105 -13.16 -10.81 11.02
CA ILE A 105 -13.24 -10.33 12.41
C ILE A 105 -14.70 -10.35 12.91
N LYS A 106 -15.65 -9.81 12.15
CA LYS A 106 -17.08 -9.85 12.51
C LYS A 106 -17.58 -11.29 12.70
N GLN A 107 -17.18 -12.20 11.83
CA GLN A 107 -17.52 -13.62 11.95
C GLN A 107 -16.89 -14.25 13.19
N ALA A 108 -15.62 -13.98 13.48
CA ALA A 108 -14.94 -14.47 14.67
C ALA A 108 -15.63 -13.99 15.96
N HIS A 109 -16.08 -12.74 16.01
CA HIS A 109 -16.87 -12.22 17.14
C HIS A 109 -18.22 -12.91 17.29
N LYS A 110 -18.96 -13.10 16.19
CA LYS A 110 -20.22 -13.86 16.21
C LYS A 110 -19.99 -15.29 16.70
N ASN A 111 -18.97 -15.99 16.17
CA ASN A 111 -18.65 -17.36 16.58
C ASN A 111 -18.29 -17.43 18.07
N LYS A 112 -17.53 -16.48 18.61
CA LYS A 112 -17.23 -16.39 20.05
C LYS A 112 -18.50 -16.17 20.87
N GLN A 113 -19.40 -15.29 20.44
CA GLN A 113 -20.68 -15.05 21.10
C GLN A 113 -21.56 -16.30 21.09
N THR A 114 -21.73 -16.93 19.93
CA THR A 114 -22.50 -18.17 19.78
C THR A 114 -21.89 -19.29 20.64
N HIS A 115 -20.57 -19.46 20.64
CA HIS A 115 -19.90 -20.43 21.50
C HIS A 115 -20.10 -20.13 23.00
N PHE A 116 -20.09 -18.86 23.41
CA PHE A 116 -20.42 -18.47 24.78
C PHE A 116 -21.89 -18.74 25.13
N GLU A 117 -22.82 -18.48 24.21
CA GLU A 117 -24.25 -18.78 24.36
C GLU A 117 -24.51 -20.30 24.46
N TYR A 118 -23.79 -21.12 23.69
CA TYR A 118 -23.86 -22.58 23.76
C TYR A 118 -23.18 -23.15 25.02
N GLN A 119 -22.06 -22.58 25.46
CA GLN A 119 -21.38 -23.02 26.70
C GLN A 119 -22.02 -22.46 27.98
N GLY A 120 -22.88 -21.45 27.87
CA GLY A 120 -23.55 -20.77 28.99
C GLY A 120 -24.77 -21.48 29.58
N LYS A 121 -25.15 -22.68 29.11
CA LYS A 121 -26.27 -23.47 29.66
C LYS A 121 -25.90 -24.85 30.23
N ASN A 122 -24.63 -25.05 30.60
CA ASN A 122 -24.23 -26.17 31.47
C ASN A 122 -23.87 -25.69 32.88
N LYS A 123 -24.80 -24.98 33.54
CA LYS A 123 -24.77 -24.83 35.01
C LYS A 123 -25.99 -25.56 35.60
N SER A 124 -25.65 -26.63 36.30
CA SER A 124 -26.45 -27.58 37.11
C SER A 124 -27.70 -27.03 37.79
N ILE A 125 -28.85 -27.66 37.54
CA ILE A 125 -29.88 -27.91 38.55
C ILE A 125 -30.40 -29.33 38.31
N GLU A 126 -29.91 -30.29 39.10
CA GLU A 126 -30.66 -31.43 39.67
C GLU A 126 -29.69 -32.37 40.38
N GLY A 127 -29.11 -31.87 41.48
CA GLY A 127 -28.66 -32.74 42.55
C GLY A 127 -29.86 -33.02 43.45
N ILE A 128 -30.64 -34.06 43.13
CA ILE A 128 -31.62 -34.59 44.08
C ILE A 128 -30.85 -35.45 45.09
N LEU A 129 -30.42 -34.86 46.20
CA LEU A 129 -30.08 -35.60 47.42
C LEU A 129 -31.38 -35.81 48.21
N VAL A 130 -32.00 -36.98 48.07
CA VAL A 130 -33.05 -37.42 48.99
C VAL A 130 -32.37 -37.95 50.25
N ASP A 131 -32.19 -37.09 51.25
CA ASP A 131 -32.00 -37.55 52.63
C ASP A 131 -33.39 -37.59 53.29
N LYS A 132 -33.88 -38.81 53.58
CA LYS A 132 -35.00 -39.00 54.51
C LYS A 132 -34.47 -39.73 55.73
N LYS A 133 -34.16 -38.96 56.78
CA LYS A 133 -33.98 -39.45 58.14
C LYS A 133 -35.31 -39.52 58.90
N LYS A 134 -35.40 -40.61 59.67
CA LYS A 134 -36.40 -41.05 60.66
C LYS A 134 -37.59 -41.83 60.15
#